data_AF-A0A8J8CSA6-F1
#
_entry.id   AF-A0A8J8CSA6-F1
#
_cell.length_a   1.000
_cell.length_b   1.000
_cell.length_c   1.000
_cell.angle_alpha   90.00
_cell.angle_beta   90.00
_cell.angle_gamma   90.00
#
_symmetry.space_group_name_H-M   'P 1'
#
loop_
_entity.id
_entity.type
_entity.pdbx_description
1 polymer ?
#
loop_
_entity_poly.entity_id
_entity_poly.type
_entity_poly.pdbx_seq_one_letter_code
_entity_poly.pdbx_strand_id
1 'polypeptide(L)' 'MDHGEFERIRDVLASAGVDEPLSASEIVAVLDEHDVDVESTHRVATVLGRRAESGAVEVVGDDPPYRYRFVDR' A
#
# COMPACT_ATOMS: atom_id res chain seq x y z
N MET A 1 4.08 12.80 -9.08
CA MET A 1 5.31 11.97 -8.92
C MET A 1 5.01 10.64 -8.23
N ASP A 2 3.80 10.44 -7.71
CA ASP A 2 3.36 9.31 -6.88
C ASP A 2 3.07 8.01 -7.66
N HIS A 3 3.39 7.94 -8.96
CA HIS A 3 3.13 6.74 -9.77
C HIS A 3 4.20 5.68 -9.55
N GLY A 4 5.48 6.04 -9.69
CA GLY A 4 6.57 5.09 -9.46
C GLY A 4 6.66 4.58 -8.02
N GLU A 5 6.26 5.39 -7.02
CA GLU A 5 6.22 4.95 -5.62
C GLU A 5 5.10 3.94 -5.38
N PHE A 6 3.91 4.18 -5.94
CA PHE A 6 2.80 3.22 -5.88
C PHE A 6 3.13 1.89 -6.57
N GLU A 7 3.69 1.96 -7.78
CA GLU A 7 4.07 0.77 -8.55
C GLU A 7 5.10 -0.07 -7.78
N ARG A 8 6.11 0.58 -7.19
CA ARG A 8 7.10 -0.10 -6.33
C ARG A 8 6.44 -0.79 -5.14
N ILE A 9 5.55 -0.10 -4.43
CA ILE A 9 4.84 -0.69 -3.28
C ILE A 9 4.02 -1.90 -3.73
N ARG A 10 3.26 -1.77 -4.82
CA ARG A 10 2.43 -2.85 -5.35
C ARG A 10 3.28 -4.06 -5.74
N ASP A 11 4.39 -3.85 -6.46
CA ASP A 11 5.24 -4.94 -6.94
C ASP A 11 5.87 -5.72 -5.78
N VAL A 12 6.27 -5.05 -4.70
CA VAL A 12 6.79 -5.72 -3.50
C VAL A 12 5.70 -6.54 -2.82
N LEU A 13 4.52 -5.96 -2.60
CA LEU A 13 3.40 -6.66 -1.97
C LEU A 13 2.93 -7.87 -2.79
N ALA A 14 2.93 -7.75 -4.12
CA ALA A 14 2.66 -8.86 -5.02
C ALA A 14 3.75 -9.94 -4.92
N SER A 15 5.03 -9.55 -4.84
CA SER A 15 6.14 -10.48 -4.62
C SER A 15 6.09 -11.18 -3.26
N ALA A 16 5.55 -10.51 -2.24
CA ALA A 16 5.32 -11.05 -0.91
C ALA A 16 4.09 -11.97 -0.84
N GLY A 17 3.28 -12.04 -1.90
CA GLY A 17 2.07 -12.85 -1.96
C GLY A 17 0.96 -12.33 -1.04
N VAL A 18 0.87 -11.00 -0.89
CA VAL A 18 -0.15 -10.37 -0.05
C VAL A 18 -1.45 -10.19 -0.86
N ASP A 19 -2.41 -11.08 -0.64
CA ASP A 19 -3.76 -10.98 -1.23
C ASP A 19 -4.79 -10.35 -0.27
N GLU A 20 -4.42 -10.16 1.00
CA GLU A 20 -5.30 -9.62 2.04
C GLU A 20 -5.13 -8.09 2.22
N PRO A 21 -6.17 -7.36 2.66
CA PRO A 21 -6.05 -5.94 2.93
C PRO A 21 -5.09 -5.67 4.09
N LEU A 22 -4.05 -4.88 3.86
CA LEU A 22 -3.07 -4.50 4.86
C LEU A 22 -3.22 -3.04 5.28
N SER A 23 -2.94 -2.74 6.54
CA SER A 23 -2.77 -1.36 7.00
C SER A 23 -1.48 -0.74 6.45
N ALA A 24 -1.41 0.59 6.42
CA ALA A 24 -0.19 1.29 6.01
C ALA A 24 1.04 0.87 6.82
N SER A 25 0.87 0.56 8.10
CA SER A 25 1.92 0.08 9.01
C SER A 25 2.42 -1.31 8.62
N GLU A 26 1.50 -2.23 8.32
CA GLU A 26 1.84 -3.59 7.86
C GLU A 26 2.54 -3.55 6.50
N ILE A 27 2.07 -2.68 5.59
CA ILE A 27 2.71 -2.47 4.29
C ILE A 27 4.16 -1.98 4.46
N VAL A 28 4.41 -1.03 5.38
CA VAL A 28 5.79 -0.58 5.66
C VAL A 28 6.65 -1.72 6.20
N ALA A 29 6.13 -2.56 7.07
CA ALA A 29 6.88 -3.71 7.59
C ALA A 29 7.29 -4.66 6.44
N VAL A 30 6.37 -4.99 5.53
CA VAL A 30 6.68 -5.83 4.37
C VAL A 30 7.71 -5.17 3.46
N LEU A 31 7.62 -3.85 3.25
CA LEU A 31 8.59 -3.13 2.42
C LEU A 31 9.99 -3.13 3.04
N ASP A 32 10.08 -2.96 4.35
CA ASP A 32 11.33 -3.04 5.12
C ASP A 32 11.95 -4.45 5.04
N GLU A 33 11.13 -5.50 5.16
CA GLU A 33 11.56 -6.90 5.01
C GLU A 33 12.11 -7.23 3.61
N HIS A 34 11.73 -6.45 2.60
CA HIS A 34 12.16 -6.61 1.21
C HIS A 34 13.24 -5.59 0.78
N ASP A 35 13.95 -4.97 1.74
CA ASP A 35 15.01 -3.97 1.51
C ASP A 35 14.52 -2.75 0.67
N VAL A 36 13.24 -2.40 0.80
CA VAL A 36 12.67 -1.23 0.13
C VAL A 36 12.58 -0.06 1.09
N ASP A 37 13.49 0.91 0.91
CA ASP A 37 13.45 2.19 1.60
C ASP A 37 12.15 2.94 1.28
N VAL A 38 11.21 2.90 2.21
CA VAL A 38 10.03 3.73 2.19
C VAL A 38 10.11 4.84 3.21
N GLU A 39 9.81 6.05 2.74
CA GLU A 39 10.10 7.28 3.48
C GLU A 39 9.27 7.42 4.78
N SER A 40 8.14 6.70 4.95
CA SER A 40 7.37 6.53 6.22
C SER A 40 5.99 5.86 6.01
N THR A 41 5.38 5.30 7.07
CA THR A 41 3.97 4.85 7.11
C THR A 41 2.98 5.91 6.65
N HIS A 42 3.17 7.16 7.07
CA HIS A 42 2.29 8.27 6.68
C HIS A 42 2.35 8.57 5.18
N ARG A 43 3.51 8.37 4.56
CA ARG A 43 3.69 8.53 3.12
C ARG A 43 2.98 7.41 2.35
N VAL A 44 3.15 6.17 2.78
CA VAL A 44 2.40 5.02 2.23
C VAL A 44 0.90 5.26 2.31
N ALA A 45 0.37 5.68 3.48
CA ALA A 45 -1.05 6.01 3.62
C ALA A 45 -1.52 7.10 2.64
N THR A 46 -0.70 8.14 2.44
CA THR A 46 -1.02 9.23 1.50
C THR A 46 -1.06 8.75 0.05
N VAL A 47 -0.09 7.93 -0.38
CA VAL A 47 -0.04 7.38 -1.73
C VAL A 47 -1.22 6.45 -1.98
N LEU A 48 -1.51 5.54 -1.03
CA LEU A 48 -2.60 4.58 -1.17
C LEU A 48 -3.97 5.27 -1.12
N GLY A 49 -4.15 6.28 -0.26
CA GLY A 49 -5.37 7.08 -0.21
C GLY A 49 -5.68 7.77 -1.55
N ARG A 50 -4.67 8.39 -2.17
CA ARG A 50 -4.83 8.99 -3.51
C ARG A 50 -5.14 7.96 -4.59
N ARG A 51 -4.56 6.76 -4.48
CA ARG A 51 -4.80 5.67 -5.45
C ARG A 51 -6.18 5.05 -5.29
N ALA A 52 -6.76 5.15 -4.09
CA ALA A 52 -8.13 4.76 -3.86
C ALA A 52 -9.13 5.67 -4.59
N GLU A 53 -8.86 6.97 -4.69
CA GLU A 53 -9.69 7.88 -5.51
C GLU A 53 -9.70 7.48 -7.00
N SER A 54 -8.60 6.90 -7.49
CA SER A 54 -8.48 6.40 -8.86
C SER A 54 -9.04 4.98 -9.05
N GLY A 55 -9.48 4.31 -7.98
CA GLY A 55 -9.96 2.92 -7.99
C GLY A 55 -8.86 1.85 -8.17
N ALA A 56 -7.58 2.22 -8.04
CA ALA A 56 -6.46 1.26 -8.09
C ALA A 56 -6.27 0.54 -6.74
N VAL A 57 -6.82 1.12 -5.67
CA VAL A 57 -6.79 0.59 -4.31
C VAL A 57 -8.20 0.71 -3.72
N GLU A 58 -8.62 -0.29 -2.97
CA GLU A 58 -9.83 -0.24 -2.16
C GLU A 58 -9.44 0.00 -0.71
N VAL A 59 -10.06 0.97 -0.05
CA VAL A 59 -9.93 1.15 1.41
C VAL A 59 -10.99 0.31 2.09
N VAL A 60 -10.55 -0.61 2.94
CA VAL A 60 -11.41 -1.53 3.69
C VAL A 60 -11.43 -1.09 5.16
N GLY A 61 -12.63 -0.78 5.64
CA GLY A 61 -12.91 -0.45 7.04
C GLY A 61 -13.40 0.99 7.24
N ASP A 62 -14.31 1.14 8.19
CA ASP A 62 -14.89 2.43 8.60
C ASP A 62 -14.11 3.10 9.75
N ASP A 63 -13.29 2.33 10.47
CA ASP A 63 -12.51 2.77 11.63
C ASP A 63 -11.01 2.47 11.49
N PRO A 64 -10.13 3.35 11.98
CA PRO A 64 -8.69 3.16 11.89
C PRO A 64 -8.19 2.00 12.78
N PRO A 65 -7.14 1.28 12.33
CA PRO A 65 -6.33 1.56 11.14
C PRO A 65 -7.00 1.13 9.83
N TYR A 66 -7.08 2.07 8.88
CA TYR A 66 -7.59 1.80 7.54
C TYR A 66 -6.72 0.77 6.83
N ARG A 67 -7.36 -0.20 6.19
CA ARG A 67 -6.69 -1.24 5.40
C ARG A 67 -6.83 -0.95 3.91
N TYR A 68 -5.85 -1.35 3.14
CA TYR A 68 -5.74 -1.11 1.72
C TYR A 68 -5.64 -2.45 0.99
N ARG A 69 -6.52 -2.65 0.01
CA ARG A 69 -6.49 -3.79 -0.90
C ARG A 69 -6.16 -3.29 -2.30
N PHE A 70 -5.21 -3.92 -2.97
CA PHE A 70 -4.90 -3.59 -4.36
C PHE A 70 -5.89 -4.29 -5.28
N VAL A 71 -6.42 -3.55 -6.25
CA VAL A 71 -7.35 -4.08 -7.24
C VAL A 71 -6.56 -4.33 -8.51
N ASP A 72 -6.02 -5.54 -8.65
CA ASP A 72 -5.28 -5.94 -9.85
C ASP A 72 -6.28 -6.07 -11.02
N ARG A 73 -5.99 -5.41 -12.16
CA ARG A 73 -6.83 -5.43 -13.37
C ARG A 73 -6.03 -5.85 -14.58
#